data_AF-A0AAD5D6H1-F1
#
_entry.id   AF-A0AAD5D6H1-F1
#
_cell.length_a   1.000
_cell.length_b   1.000
_cell.length_c   1.000
_cell.angle_alpha   90.00
_cell.angle_beta   90.00
_cell.angle_gamma   90.00
#
_symmetry.space_group_name_H-M   'P 1'
#
loop_
_entity.id
_entity.type
_entity.pdbx_description
1 polymer ?
#
loop_
_entity_poly.entity_id
_entity_poly.type
_entity_poly.pdbx_seq_one_letter_code
_entity_poly.pdbx_strand_id
1 'polypeptide(L)'
;MAAAKKEEQGEAIILAVLLACAGAILSVMSFENSFNNTHQRIGLALYAAILMQMLVGFCRPKRGTKGRTVWYVFHWIFGTAISLVGILNTYTGLKAYHKRTSMNARFWSILFTVEVAFMAFFYLFQEKWDYMQKQGETTIDEPVMVISSDQFDNQKEVLSRQSSRNSQSSRNSNSLGNYFAKSNALKKLFQVT
;
A
#
# COMPACT_ATOMS: atom_id res chain seq x y z
N MET A 1 23.44 -26.40 -0.32
CA MET A 1 23.62 -24.96 -0.68
C MET A 1 22.47 -24.05 -0.23
N ALA A 2 21.18 -24.41 -0.36
CA ALA A 2 20.07 -23.53 0.02
C ALA A 2 19.92 -23.24 1.54
N ALA A 3 20.35 -24.17 2.41
CA ALA A 3 20.29 -24.00 3.86
C ALA A 3 21.31 -22.98 4.39
N ALA A 4 22.57 -23.06 3.93
CA ALA A 4 23.61 -22.10 4.29
C ALA A 4 23.26 -20.66 3.88
N LYS A 5 22.62 -20.48 2.71
CA LYS A 5 22.15 -19.18 2.24
C LYS A 5 21.02 -18.60 3.11
N LYS A 6 20.20 -19.44 3.76
CA LYS A 6 19.15 -18.98 4.68
C LYS A 6 19.71 -18.53 6.03
N GLU A 7 20.73 -19.19 6.54
CA GLU A 7 21.40 -18.79 7.79
C GLU A 7 22.16 -17.47 7.61
N GLU A 8 22.92 -17.33 6.52
CA GLU A 8 23.63 -16.08 6.20
C GLU A 8 22.67 -14.88 6.03
N GLN A 9 21.50 -15.12 5.41
CA GLN A 9 20.45 -14.10 5.29
C GLN A 9 19.80 -13.76 6.65
N GLY A 10 19.66 -14.75 7.55
CA GLY A 10 19.15 -14.54 8.90
C GLY A 10 20.07 -13.64 9.73
N GLU A 11 21.37 -13.93 9.70
CA GLU A 11 22.40 -13.14 10.38
C GLU A 11 22.46 -11.70 9.86
N ALA A 12 22.41 -11.51 8.53
CA ALA A 12 22.40 -10.17 7.93
C ALA A 12 21.16 -9.34 8.34
N ILE A 13 20.00 -9.96 8.47
CA ILE A 13 18.78 -9.29 8.95
C ILE A 13 18.92 -8.89 10.42
N ILE A 14 19.48 -9.77 11.27
CA ILE A 14 19.69 -9.49 12.69
C ILE A 14 20.67 -8.31 12.86
N LEU A 15 21.78 -8.31 12.12
CA LEU A 15 22.75 -7.22 12.13
C LEU A 15 22.14 -5.89 11.64
N ALA A 16 21.34 -5.93 10.56
CA ALA A 16 20.66 -4.74 10.04
C ALA A 16 19.67 -4.16 11.06
N VAL A 17 18.90 -5.02 11.75
CA VAL A 17 17.97 -4.60 12.82
C VAL A 17 18.72 -4.01 14.01
N LEU A 18 19.81 -4.64 14.45
CA LEU A 18 20.63 -4.13 15.55
C LEU A 18 21.26 -2.77 15.21
N LEU A 19 21.80 -2.61 14.00
CA LEU A 19 22.37 -1.35 13.53
C LEU A 19 21.30 -0.24 13.45
N ALA A 20 20.12 -0.57 12.93
CA ALA A 20 18.99 0.35 12.88
C ALA A 20 18.53 0.78 14.29
N CYS A 21 18.47 -0.15 15.24
CA CYS A 21 18.15 0.15 16.64
C CYS A 21 19.22 1.02 17.30
N ALA A 22 20.51 0.72 17.09
CA ALA A 22 21.60 1.52 17.65
C ALA A 22 21.58 2.95 17.08
N GLY A 23 21.40 3.08 15.75
CA GLY A 23 21.25 4.39 15.10
C GLY A 23 20.03 5.17 15.60
N ALA A 24 18.91 4.49 15.85
CA ALA A 24 17.73 5.10 16.44
C ALA A 24 17.99 5.61 17.87
N ILE A 25 18.64 4.82 18.73
CA ILE A 25 18.97 5.20 20.11
C ILE A 25 19.96 6.37 20.11
N LEU A 26 21.05 6.29 19.35
CA LEU A 26 22.05 7.36 19.23
C LEU A 26 21.43 8.67 18.72
N SER A 27 20.54 8.59 17.74
CA SER A 27 19.79 9.74 17.22
C SER A 27 18.98 10.40 18.34
N VAL A 28 18.15 9.63 19.06
CA VAL A 28 17.29 10.15 20.14
C VAL A 28 18.12 10.77 21.28
N MET A 29 19.21 10.12 21.70
CA MET A 29 20.10 10.64 22.76
C MET A 29 20.80 11.94 22.34
N SER A 30 21.20 12.06 21.06
CA SER A 30 21.80 13.30 20.52
C SER A 30 20.80 14.47 20.51
N PHE A 31 19.52 14.15 20.33
CA PHE A 31 18.43 15.09 20.25
C PHE A 31 18.02 15.67 21.61
N GLU A 32 17.99 14.86 22.69
CA GLU A 32 17.57 15.27 24.05
C GLU A 32 18.36 16.46 24.61
N ASN A 33 19.60 16.67 24.17
CA ASN A 33 20.47 17.73 24.68
C ASN A 33 20.23 19.12 24.04
N SER A 34 19.27 19.28 23.11
CA SER A 34 19.10 20.52 22.32
C SER A 34 17.66 21.07 22.21
N PHE A 35 16.68 20.51 22.93
CA PHE A 35 15.27 20.86 22.73
C PHE A 35 14.79 22.12 23.45
N ASN A 36 15.10 23.29 22.90
CA ASN A 36 14.46 24.54 23.34
C ASN A 36 13.49 25.14 22.29
N ASN A 37 13.28 24.47 21.15
CA ASN A 37 12.42 24.96 20.07
C ASN A 37 11.29 23.97 19.71
N THR A 38 10.09 24.50 19.45
CA THR A 38 8.89 23.71 19.08
C THR A 38 9.10 22.87 17.82
N HIS A 39 9.85 23.36 16.83
CA HIS A 39 10.19 22.62 15.61
C HIS A 39 10.97 21.33 15.89
N GLN A 40 11.95 21.38 16.80
CA GLN A 40 12.75 20.20 17.13
C GLN A 40 11.91 19.14 17.87
N ARG A 41 10.99 19.56 18.76
CA ARG A 41 10.06 18.63 19.44
C ARG A 41 9.13 17.92 18.46
N ILE A 42 8.57 18.66 17.51
CA ILE A 42 7.73 18.07 16.45
C ILE A 42 8.56 17.11 15.58
N GLY A 43 9.79 17.49 15.24
CA GLY A 43 10.72 16.63 14.49
C GLY A 43 11.05 15.32 15.20
N LEU A 44 11.27 15.34 16.53
CA LEU A 44 11.50 14.12 17.30
C LEU A 44 10.26 13.22 17.35
N ALA A 45 9.09 13.81 17.60
CA ALA A 45 7.83 13.06 17.61
C ALA A 45 7.58 12.38 16.25
N LEU A 46 7.86 13.10 15.15
CA LEU A 46 7.82 12.56 13.79
C LEU A 46 8.80 11.41 13.59
N TYR A 47 10.05 11.56 14.04
CA TYR A 47 11.07 10.52 13.93
C TYR A 47 10.63 9.23 14.64
N ALA A 48 10.15 9.34 15.88
CA ALA A 48 9.59 8.20 16.62
C ALA A 48 8.37 7.59 15.91
N ALA A 49 7.49 8.42 15.34
CA ALA A 49 6.32 7.96 14.61
C ALA A 49 6.69 7.18 13.33
N ILE A 50 7.74 7.60 12.60
CA ILE A 50 8.27 6.89 11.43
C ILE A 50 8.80 5.51 11.83
N LEU A 51 9.58 5.44 12.93
CA LEU A 51 10.06 4.16 13.45
C LEU A 51 8.91 3.25 13.87
N MET A 52 7.91 3.80 14.56
CA MET A 52 6.71 3.07 14.93
C MET A 52 5.96 2.54 13.70
N GLN A 53 5.81 3.36 12.66
CA GLN A 53 5.17 2.97 11.41
C GLN A 53 5.92 1.83 10.71
N MET A 54 7.26 1.83 10.73
CA MET A 54 8.09 0.74 10.22
C MET A 54 7.84 -0.57 11.00
N LEU A 55 7.84 -0.50 12.34
CA LEU A 55 7.58 -1.66 13.21
C LEU A 55 6.18 -2.23 13.00
N VAL A 56 5.16 -1.36 12.96
CA VAL A 56 3.77 -1.76 12.68
C VAL A 56 3.66 -2.40 11.30
N GLY A 57 4.39 -1.88 10.31
CA GLY A 57 4.55 -2.44 8.96
C GLY A 57 5.04 -3.88 8.96
N PHE A 58 6.06 -4.18 9.78
CA PHE A 58 6.62 -5.53 9.91
C PHE A 58 5.65 -6.50 10.62
N CYS A 59 4.88 -6.02 11.59
CA CYS A 59 3.86 -6.79 12.33
C CYS A 59 2.58 -7.09 11.51
N ARG A 60 2.69 -7.19 10.18
CA ARG A 60 1.56 -7.37 9.26
C ARG A 60 0.77 -8.65 9.58
N PRO A 61 -0.56 -8.56 9.82
CA PRO A 61 -1.39 -9.73 10.11
C PRO A 61 -1.47 -10.74 8.95
N LYS A 62 -1.58 -12.03 9.31
CA LYS A 62 -1.81 -13.15 8.37
C LYS A 62 -3.06 -12.90 7.51
N ARG A 63 -3.03 -13.39 6.26
CA ARG A 63 -4.12 -13.22 5.28
C ARG A 63 -5.42 -13.86 5.81
N GLY A 64 -6.56 -13.20 5.59
CA GLY A 64 -7.90 -13.74 5.89
C GLY A 64 -8.54 -13.32 7.23
N THR A 65 -7.83 -12.60 8.09
CA THR A 65 -8.38 -12.13 9.38
C THR A 65 -9.05 -10.77 9.24
N LYS A 66 -10.14 -10.52 9.99
CA LYS A 66 -10.79 -9.20 10.07
C LYS A 66 -9.83 -8.10 10.54
N GLY A 67 -8.83 -8.47 11.35
CA GLY A 67 -7.78 -7.58 11.84
C GLY A 67 -6.86 -7.03 10.73
N ARG A 68 -6.71 -7.72 9.59
CA ARG A 68 -5.89 -7.23 8.47
C ARG A 68 -6.46 -5.97 7.82
N THR A 69 -7.79 -5.88 7.71
CA THR A 69 -8.45 -4.69 7.17
C THR A 69 -8.32 -3.50 8.11
N VAL A 70 -8.52 -3.72 9.41
CA VAL A 70 -8.32 -2.67 10.43
C VAL A 70 -6.86 -2.19 10.47
N TRP A 71 -5.91 -3.14 10.47
CA TRP A 71 -4.49 -2.82 10.40
C TRP A 71 -4.14 -2.04 9.13
N TYR A 72 -4.71 -2.42 7.99
CA TYR A 72 -4.48 -1.71 6.72
C TYR A 72 -4.99 -0.27 6.78
N VAL A 73 -6.23 -0.06 7.24
CA VAL A 73 -6.81 1.30 7.38
C VAL A 73 -6.01 2.14 8.35
N PHE A 74 -5.68 1.60 9.53
CA PHE A 74 -4.89 2.29 10.53
C PHE A 74 -3.50 2.66 10.00
N HIS A 75 -2.77 1.68 9.46
CA HIS A 75 -1.44 1.88 8.92
C HIS A 75 -1.44 2.87 7.74
N TRP A 76 -2.47 2.83 6.89
CA TRP A 76 -2.63 3.78 5.79
C TRP A 76 -2.87 5.21 6.30
N ILE A 77 -3.88 5.43 7.16
CA ILE A 77 -4.19 6.76 7.71
C ILE A 77 -3.00 7.32 8.49
N PHE A 78 -2.39 6.49 9.34
CA PHE A 78 -1.25 6.90 10.17
C PHE A 78 -0.04 7.25 9.30
N GLY A 79 0.21 6.49 8.24
CA GLY A 79 1.27 6.78 7.26
C GLY A 79 1.04 8.11 6.55
N THR A 80 -0.17 8.34 6.04
CA THR A 80 -0.53 9.61 5.39
C THR A 80 -0.41 10.79 6.35
N ALA A 81 -0.83 10.64 7.60
CA ALA A 81 -0.69 11.68 8.62
C ALA A 81 0.78 12.00 8.90
N ILE A 82 1.65 10.97 9.06
CA ILE A 82 3.10 11.16 9.23
C ILE A 82 3.70 11.92 8.04
N SER A 83 3.33 11.55 6.81
CA SER A 83 3.82 12.24 5.61
C SER A 83 3.43 13.72 5.59
N LEU A 84 2.17 14.05 5.91
CA LEU A 84 1.69 15.44 5.96
C LEU A 84 2.41 16.25 7.04
N VAL A 85 2.52 15.71 8.25
CA VAL A 85 3.21 16.38 9.36
C VAL A 85 4.70 16.51 9.06
N GLY A 86 5.31 15.54 8.36
CA GLY A 86 6.69 15.60 7.87
C GLY A 86 6.93 16.76 6.91
N ILE A 87 6.05 16.96 5.92
CA ILE A 87 6.10 18.11 4.99
C ILE A 87 6.03 19.43 5.77
N LEU A 88 5.07 19.58 6.69
CA LEU A 88 4.94 20.79 7.52
C LEU A 88 6.19 21.04 8.39
N ASN A 89 6.78 19.97 8.93
CA ASN A 89 8.00 20.06 9.72
C ASN A 89 9.18 20.53 8.87
N THR A 90 9.35 20.01 7.65
CA THR A 90 10.40 20.45 6.72
C THR A 90 10.27 21.92 6.38
N TYR A 91 9.07 22.41 6.03
CA TYR A 91 8.86 23.84 5.75
C TYR A 91 9.13 24.72 6.97
N THR A 92 8.72 24.29 8.16
CA THR A 92 8.97 25.01 9.41
C THR A 92 10.48 25.08 9.71
N GLY A 93 11.19 23.97 9.51
CA GLY A 93 12.65 23.90 9.66
C GLY A 93 13.37 24.78 8.67
N LEU A 94 12.91 24.79 7.42
CA LEU A 94 13.50 25.61 6.37
C LEU A 94 13.31 27.12 6.60
N LYS A 95 12.13 27.51 7.13
CA LYS A 95 11.87 28.88 7.58
C LYS A 95 12.75 29.27 8.77
N ALA A 96 12.95 28.37 9.73
CA ALA A 96 13.84 28.59 10.86
C ALA A 96 15.31 28.70 10.43
N TYR A 97 15.73 27.88 9.47
CA TYR A 97 17.07 27.90 8.86
C TYR A 97 17.34 29.23 8.13
N HIS A 98 16.39 29.69 7.31
CA HIS A 98 16.49 30.99 6.63
C HIS A 98 16.70 32.13 7.62
N LYS A 99 15.97 32.11 8.75
CA LYS A 99 16.05 33.13 9.80
C LYS A 99 17.40 33.13 10.53
N ARG A 100 18.04 31.96 10.72
CA ARG A 100 19.31 31.84 11.46
C ARG A 100 20.55 32.11 10.63
N THR A 101 20.55 31.69 9.36
CA THR A 101 21.76 31.69 8.54
C THR A 101 21.76 32.80 7.49
N SER A 102 20.66 33.52 7.30
CA SER A 102 20.47 34.51 6.21
C SER A 102 20.75 33.97 4.79
N MET A 103 20.94 32.65 4.65
CA MET A 103 21.12 31.98 3.37
C MET A 103 19.78 31.83 2.66
N ASN A 104 19.82 31.84 1.33
CA ASN A 104 18.65 31.72 0.48
C ASN A 104 18.08 30.29 0.52
N ALA A 105 17.31 29.98 1.56
CA ALA A 105 16.62 28.69 1.73
C ALA A 105 15.59 28.40 0.63
N ARG A 106 15.32 29.38 -0.27
CA ARG A 106 14.46 29.22 -1.44
C ARG A 106 14.90 28.06 -2.33
N PHE A 107 16.20 27.87 -2.55
CA PHE A 107 16.69 26.76 -3.38
C PHE A 107 16.26 25.40 -2.83
N TRP A 108 16.48 25.15 -1.54
CA TRP A 108 16.04 23.94 -0.85
C TRP A 108 14.52 23.80 -0.83
N SER A 109 13.79 24.92 -0.70
CA SER A 109 12.32 24.91 -0.72
C SER A 109 11.78 24.50 -2.09
N ILE A 110 12.35 25.04 -3.16
CA ILE A 110 11.97 24.72 -4.53
C ILE A 110 12.25 23.26 -4.80
N LEU A 111 13.45 22.77 -4.44
CA LEU A 111 13.83 21.37 -4.63
C LEU A 111 12.84 20.42 -3.92
N PHE A 112 12.52 20.71 -2.65
CA PHE A 112 11.56 19.91 -1.89
C PHE A 112 10.13 19.99 -2.46
N THR A 113 9.71 21.17 -2.93
CA THR A 113 8.38 21.35 -3.56
C THR A 113 8.28 20.54 -4.85
N VAL A 114 9.33 20.57 -5.68
CA VAL A 114 9.41 19.80 -6.92
C VAL A 114 9.36 18.30 -6.61
N GLU A 115 10.10 17.83 -5.61
CA GLU A 115 10.07 16.44 -5.17
C GLU A 115 8.66 15.98 -4.76
N VAL A 116 7.98 16.76 -3.90
CA VAL A 116 6.60 16.45 -3.47
C VAL A 116 5.63 16.46 -4.67
N ALA A 117 5.80 17.39 -5.61
CA ALA A 117 5.01 17.45 -6.83
C ALA A 117 5.24 16.21 -7.73
N PHE A 118 6.48 15.75 -7.87
CA PHE A 118 6.78 14.50 -8.58
C PHE A 118 6.13 13.30 -7.89
N MET A 119 6.21 13.18 -6.57
CA MET A 119 5.54 12.11 -5.82
C MET A 119 4.02 12.13 -6.02
N ALA A 120 3.39 13.31 -5.98
CA ALA A 120 1.97 13.46 -6.26
C ALA A 120 1.62 13.06 -7.70
N PHE A 121 2.46 13.45 -8.68
CA PHE A 121 2.30 13.05 -10.07
C PHE A 121 2.37 11.54 -10.24
N PHE A 122 3.40 10.88 -9.67
CA PHE A 122 3.51 9.42 -9.72
C PHE A 122 2.36 8.72 -9.00
N TYR A 123 1.87 9.26 -7.89
CA TYR A 123 0.71 8.73 -7.18
C TYR A 123 -0.55 8.71 -8.08
N LEU A 124 -0.84 9.83 -8.74
CA LEU A 124 -1.96 9.93 -9.70
C LEU A 124 -1.73 9.06 -10.94
N PHE A 125 -0.49 8.99 -11.42
CA PHE A 125 -0.13 8.19 -12.58
C PHE A 125 -0.29 6.68 -12.31
N GLN A 126 0.10 6.19 -11.13
CA GLN A 126 -0.08 4.79 -10.73
C GLN A 126 -1.55 4.37 -10.76
N GLU A 127 -2.45 5.22 -10.26
CA GLU A 127 -3.89 4.96 -10.31
C GLU A 127 -4.38 4.85 -11.76
N LYS A 128 -4.04 5.80 -12.62
CA LYS A 128 -4.45 5.80 -14.03
C LYS A 128 -3.81 4.67 -14.84
N TRP A 129 -2.58 4.27 -14.52
CA TRP A 129 -1.86 3.20 -15.19
C TRP A 129 -2.52 1.84 -14.96
N ASP A 130 -2.95 1.54 -13.72
CA ASP A 130 -3.70 0.32 -13.40
C ASP A 130 -5.04 0.26 -14.16
N TYR A 131 -5.73 1.40 -14.31
CA TYR A 131 -6.93 1.49 -15.15
C TYR A 131 -6.63 1.24 -16.64
N MET A 132 -5.54 1.78 -17.19
CA MET A 132 -5.16 1.57 -18.59
C MET A 132 -4.76 0.12 -18.87
N GLN A 133 -4.06 -0.55 -17.96
CA GLN A 133 -3.73 -1.98 -18.12
C GLN A 133 -5.00 -2.85 -18.15
N LYS A 134 -5.99 -2.54 -17.30
CA LYS A 134 -7.27 -3.27 -17.26
C LYS A 134 -8.12 -3.07 -18.53
N GLN A 135 -7.93 -1.96 -19.26
CA GLN A 135 -8.59 -1.70 -20.54
C GLN A 135 -7.87 -2.37 -21.73
N GLY A 136 -6.55 -2.51 -21.66
CA GLY A 136 -5.77 -3.20 -22.69
C GLY A 136 -6.08 -4.70 -22.80
N GLU A 137 -6.48 -5.33 -21.69
CA GLU A 137 -6.81 -6.76 -21.64
C GLU A 137 -8.24 -7.08 -22.10
N THR A 138 -9.13 -6.07 -22.19
CA THR A 138 -10.53 -6.27 -22.61
C THR A 138 -10.76 -6.10 -24.12
N THR A 139 -9.73 -5.81 -24.91
CA THR A 139 -9.86 -5.53 -26.36
C THR A 139 -9.31 -6.65 -27.27
N ILE A 140 -8.88 -7.78 -26.70
CA ILE A 140 -8.45 -8.97 -27.47
C ILE A 140 -9.35 -10.15 -27.07
N ASP A 141 -10.60 -10.13 -27.52
CA ASP A 141 -11.47 -11.32 -27.73
C ASP A 141 -12.89 -10.84 -28.07
N GLU A 142 -13.08 -10.16 -29.20
CA GLU A 142 -14.40 -10.08 -29.83
C GLU A 142 -14.30 -10.63 -31.26
N PRO A 143 -14.43 -11.95 -31.47
CA PRO A 143 -14.80 -12.47 -32.77
C PRO A 143 -16.26 -12.10 -33.02
N VAL A 144 -16.47 -11.17 -33.96
CA VAL A 144 -17.76 -10.93 -34.62
C VAL A 144 -18.30 -12.27 -35.13
N MET A 145 -19.14 -12.92 -34.34
CA MET A 145 -19.78 -14.19 -34.69
C MET A 145 -21.16 -13.88 -35.29
N VAL A 146 -21.18 -13.81 -36.62
CA VAL A 146 -22.41 -14.00 -37.41
C VAL A 146 -23.01 -15.35 -37.03
N ILE A 147 -24.20 -15.30 -36.43
CA ILE A 147 -24.97 -16.44 -35.97
C ILE A 147 -25.47 -17.22 -37.20
N SER A 148 -25.03 -18.48 -37.34
CA SER A 148 -25.72 -19.52 -38.12
C SER A 148 -26.20 -20.62 -37.17
N SER A 149 -27.51 -20.84 -37.18
CA SER A 149 -28.31 -21.44 -36.12
C SER A 149 -28.50 -22.96 -36.21
N ASP A 150 -27.45 -23.75 -36.46
CA ASP A 150 -27.64 -25.22 -36.65
C ASP A 150 -26.70 -26.16 -35.87
N GLN A 151 -25.82 -25.64 -35.01
CA GLN A 151 -24.81 -26.48 -34.32
C GLN A 151 -24.87 -26.45 -32.79
N PHE A 152 -26.01 -26.04 -32.21
CA PHE A 152 -26.11 -25.78 -30.77
C PHE A 152 -26.55 -26.99 -29.91
N ASP A 153 -27.10 -28.05 -30.51
CA ASP A 153 -27.71 -29.13 -29.73
C ASP A 153 -26.73 -30.26 -29.32
N ASN A 154 -25.70 -30.54 -30.12
CA ASN A 154 -24.77 -31.65 -29.82
C ASN A 154 -23.64 -31.32 -28.83
N GLN A 155 -23.31 -30.04 -28.62
CA GLN A 155 -22.19 -29.65 -27.74
C GLN A 155 -22.61 -29.48 -26.26
N LYS A 156 -23.89 -29.22 -26.01
CA LYS A 156 -24.43 -28.95 -24.68
C LYS A 156 -24.39 -30.17 -23.75
N GLU A 157 -24.48 -31.38 -24.30
CA GLU A 157 -24.51 -32.61 -23.51
C GLU A 157 -23.13 -32.98 -22.96
N VAL A 158 -22.06 -32.76 -23.72
CA VAL A 158 -20.68 -33.11 -23.35
C VAL A 158 -20.08 -32.12 -22.34
N LEU A 159 -20.40 -30.82 -22.46
CA LEU A 159 -19.88 -29.77 -21.56
C LEU A 159 -20.43 -29.88 -20.13
N SER A 160 -21.66 -30.39 -19.99
CA SER A 160 -22.34 -30.55 -18.69
C SER A 160 -21.62 -31.53 -17.75
N ARG A 161 -21.03 -32.62 -18.31
CA ARG A 161 -20.29 -33.63 -17.53
C ARG A 161 -18.92 -33.16 -17.08
N GLN A 162 -18.27 -32.27 -17.82
CA GLN A 162 -16.94 -31.74 -17.50
C GLN A 162 -17.01 -30.61 -16.46
N SER A 163 -18.04 -29.76 -16.54
CA SER A 163 -18.25 -28.61 -15.64
C SER A 163 -18.52 -29.03 -14.18
N SER A 164 -19.22 -30.15 -13.98
CA SER A 164 -19.45 -30.70 -12.63
C SER A 164 -18.17 -31.20 -11.93
N ARG A 165 -17.13 -31.59 -12.69
CA ARG A 165 -15.89 -32.14 -12.12
C ARG A 165 -14.85 -31.07 -11.77
N ASN A 166 -14.83 -29.96 -12.52
CA ASN A 166 -13.91 -28.84 -12.26
C ASN A 166 -14.41 -27.86 -11.18
N SER A 167 -15.70 -27.86 -10.88
CA SER A 167 -16.31 -26.93 -9.92
C SER A 167 -15.92 -27.18 -8.45
N GLN A 168 -15.23 -28.28 -8.14
CA GLN A 168 -14.89 -28.66 -6.76
C GLN A 168 -13.42 -28.45 -6.39
N SER A 169 -12.54 -28.15 -7.35
CA SER A 169 -11.07 -28.11 -7.13
C SER A 169 -10.46 -26.71 -7.01
N SER A 170 -11.18 -25.64 -7.40
CA SER A 170 -10.65 -24.27 -7.28
C SER A 170 -11.76 -23.27 -6.94
N ARG A 171 -12.16 -23.22 -5.67
CA ARG A 171 -12.95 -22.12 -5.13
C ARG A 171 -12.24 -21.54 -3.92
N ASN A 172 -11.09 -20.92 -4.17
CA ASN A 172 -10.42 -20.06 -3.21
C ASN A 172 -11.20 -18.73 -3.12
N SER A 173 -12.30 -18.75 -2.37
CA SER A 173 -13.18 -17.59 -2.21
C SER A 173 -12.53 -16.56 -1.27
N ASN A 174 -11.97 -15.52 -1.86
CA ASN A 174 -11.59 -14.30 -1.14
C ASN A 174 -12.84 -13.63 -0.55
N SER A 175 -12.74 -13.17 0.69
CA SER A 175 -13.87 -12.68 1.51
C SER A 175 -14.66 -11.51 0.90
N LEU A 176 -14.13 -10.81 -0.10
CA LEU A 176 -14.76 -9.69 -0.78
C LEU A 176 -15.91 -10.14 -1.71
N GLY A 177 -15.78 -11.31 -2.34
CA GLY A 177 -16.81 -11.84 -3.25
C GLY A 177 -18.11 -12.21 -2.54
N ASN A 178 -18.04 -12.61 -1.26
CA ASN A 178 -19.21 -13.01 -0.50
C ASN A 178 -20.08 -11.80 -0.08
N TYR A 179 -19.49 -10.62 0.13
CA TYR A 179 -20.24 -9.40 0.42
C TYR A 179 -21.03 -8.89 -0.80
N PHE A 180 -20.43 -8.95 -2.00
CA PHE A 180 -21.12 -8.57 -3.23
C PHE A 180 -22.19 -9.58 -3.67
N ALA A 181 -21.97 -10.88 -3.44
CA ALA A 181 -23.00 -11.88 -3.67
C ALA A 181 -24.22 -11.70 -2.75
N LYS A 182 -23.98 -11.36 -1.46
CA LYS A 182 -25.05 -11.14 -0.49
C LYS A 182 -25.85 -9.86 -0.77
N SER A 183 -25.21 -8.77 -1.21
CA SER A 183 -25.91 -7.52 -1.53
C SER A 183 -26.78 -7.62 -2.80
N ASN A 184 -26.33 -8.41 -3.78
CA ASN A 184 -27.14 -8.70 -4.98
C ASN A 184 -28.34 -9.61 -4.67
N ALA A 185 -28.16 -10.63 -3.82
CA ALA A 185 -29.26 -11.49 -3.38
C ALA A 185 -30.33 -10.72 -2.60
N LEU A 186 -29.92 -9.80 -1.71
CA LEU A 186 -30.85 -8.93 -0.97
C LEU A 186 -31.61 -7.97 -1.89
N LYS A 187 -30.97 -7.40 -2.91
CA LYS A 187 -31.67 -6.58 -3.91
C LYS A 187 -32.71 -7.36 -4.71
N LYS A 188 -32.46 -8.65 -5.00
CA LYS A 188 -33.44 -9.50 -5.68
C LYS A 188 -34.64 -9.85 -4.81
N LEU A 189 -34.45 -10.03 -3.49
CA LEU A 189 -35.58 -10.29 -2.58
C LEU A 189 -36.49 -9.08 -2.42
N PHE A 190 -35.95 -7.86 -2.46
CA PHE A 190 -36.74 -6.62 -2.40
C PHE A 190 -37.38 -6.20 -3.72
N GLN A 191 -37.07 -6.85 -4.85
CA GLN A 191 -37.76 -6.61 -6.13
C GLN A 191 -38.92 -7.59 -6.39
N VAL A 192 -39.14 -8.56 -5.50
CA VAL A 192 -40.18 -9.60 -5.63
C VAL A 192 -41.31 -9.40 -4.60
N THR A 193 -41.32 -8.26 -3.90
CA THR A 193 -42.47 -7.80 -3.08
C THR A 193 -43.01 -6.51 -3.67
#